data_AF-A0A2V5Z1G1-F1
#
_entry.id   AF-A0A2V5Z1G1-F1
#
_cell.length_a   1.000
_cell.length_b   1.000
_cell.length_c   1.000
_cell.angle_alpha   90.00
_cell.angle_beta   90.00
_cell.angle_gamma   90.00
#
_symmetry.space_group_name_H-M   'P 1'
#
loop_
_entity.id
_entity.type
_entity.pdbx_description
1 polymer ?
#
loop_
_entity_poly.entity_id
_entity_poly.type
_entity_poly.pdbx_seq_one_letter_code
_entity_poly.pdbx_strand_id
1 'polypeptide(L)'
;MLVRNLGANFASPGLASQSSALQYSSAYGRESTTDMKRVSSLSFPKQRRLTRTSEYDHVKQDGLVRRGKLLMLSTVAVENSGLSRVGFITSRRLGSAVARNRVRRRLREIFRRHQHDLRQDFWIMIVARRDAATASYRALEDEWLRLARRASILL
;
A
#
# COMPACT_ATOMS: atom_id res chain seq x y z
N MET A 1 44.78 47.19 -25.38
CA MET A 1 43.64 47.49 -26.27
C MET A 1 42.41 46.86 -25.64
N LEU A 2 41.61 47.53 -24.78
CA LEU A 2 40.68 48.65 -25.04
C LEU A 2 39.79 48.33 -26.26
N VAL A 3 38.48 48.14 -26.11
CA VAL A 3 37.45 49.18 -25.89
C VAL A 3 36.29 48.56 -25.06
N ARG A 4 35.96 49.02 -23.83
CA ARG A 4 35.00 50.10 -23.43
C ARG A 4 33.55 49.81 -23.89
N ASN A 5 32.46 50.06 -23.15
CA ASN A 5 32.20 50.94 -22.02
C ASN A 5 30.80 50.69 -21.40
N LEU A 6 30.68 50.92 -20.08
CA LEU A 6 29.62 51.62 -19.30
C LEU A 6 28.15 51.21 -19.45
N GLY A 7 27.49 50.74 -18.39
CA GLY A 7 26.80 51.54 -17.36
C GLY A 7 25.34 51.03 -17.30
N ALA A 8 24.54 51.07 -16.24
CA ALA A 8 24.54 51.70 -14.94
C ALA A 8 23.58 50.91 -14.01
N ASN A 9 23.63 51.19 -12.72
CA ASN A 9 22.68 50.75 -11.69
C ASN A 9 21.21 51.03 -12.04
N PHE A 10 20.25 50.27 -11.49
CA PHE A 10 19.15 50.74 -10.62
C PHE A 10 18.19 49.59 -10.24
N ALA A 11 17.50 49.78 -9.11
CA ALA A 11 16.76 48.79 -8.32
C ALA A 11 15.41 48.30 -8.90
N SER A 12 14.85 47.26 -8.24
CA SER A 12 13.56 46.58 -8.48
C SER A 12 12.33 47.48 -8.65
N PRO A 13 11.26 46.97 -9.29
CA PRO A 13 9.99 46.79 -8.56
C PRO A 13 9.17 45.55 -8.98
N GLY A 14 8.18 45.17 -8.15
CA GLY A 14 7.22 44.09 -8.41
C GLY A 14 5.88 44.53 -9.02
N LEU A 15 5.00 43.52 -9.18
CA LEU A 15 3.54 43.49 -9.44
C LEU A 15 2.98 43.49 -10.89
N ALA A 16 2.40 42.33 -11.23
CA ALA A 16 1.12 42.04 -11.93
C ALA A 16 0.94 42.20 -13.46
N SER A 17 0.51 41.10 -14.11
CA SER A 17 -0.72 41.05 -14.94
C SER A 17 -1.15 39.59 -15.21
N GLN A 18 -2.39 39.26 -14.83
CA GLN A 18 -3.00 37.91 -14.75
C GLN A 18 -3.90 37.56 -15.96
N SER A 19 -3.47 37.84 -17.20
CA SER A 19 -4.41 37.78 -18.36
C SER A 19 -4.40 36.50 -19.21
N SER A 20 -3.64 35.45 -18.87
CA SER A 20 -3.53 34.25 -19.73
C SER A 20 -4.45 33.07 -19.36
N ALA A 21 -5.11 33.09 -18.20
CA ALA A 21 -5.86 31.94 -17.70
C ALA A 21 -7.28 31.78 -18.29
N LEU A 22 -7.85 32.83 -18.90
CA LEU A 22 -9.25 32.83 -19.33
C LEU A 22 -9.50 32.29 -20.74
N GLN A 23 -8.45 32.01 -21.53
CA GLN A 23 -8.60 31.47 -22.89
C GLN A 23 -8.68 29.93 -22.95
N TYR A 24 -8.29 29.22 -21.88
CA TYR A 24 -8.23 27.75 -21.89
C TYR A 24 -9.58 27.06 -21.65
N SER A 25 -10.57 27.76 -21.10
CA SER A 25 -11.84 27.17 -20.66
C SER A 25 -12.82 26.84 -21.80
N SER A 26 -12.67 27.45 -22.98
CA SER A 26 -13.69 27.36 -24.04
C SER A 26 -13.49 26.20 -25.03
N ALA A 27 -12.32 25.53 -25.03
CA ALA A 27 -11.94 24.60 -26.10
C ALA A 27 -12.25 23.13 -25.81
N TYR A 28 -12.58 22.76 -24.57
CA TYR A 28 -12.95 21.38 -24.22
C TYR A 28 -14.43 21.30 -23.89
N GLY A 29 -15.18 20.87 -24.91
CA GLY A 29 -16.62 20.64 -24.84
C GLY A 29 -17.01 19.58 -23.81
N ARG A 30 -18.28 19.66 -23.41
CA ARG A 30 -18.99 18.69 -22.58
C ARG A 30 -18.93 17.30 -23.20
N GLU A 31 -17.98 16.47 -22.78
CA GLU A 31 -18.06 15.03 -22.96
C GLU A 31 -18.22 14.34 -21.60
N SER A 32 -19.24 13.49 -21.58
CA SER A 32 -19.89 12.86 -20.42
C SER A 32 -18.91 12.18 -19.46
N THR A 33 -18.98 12.59 -18.20
CA THR A 33 -18.17 12.13 -17.05
C THR A 33 -18.40 10.67 -16.64
N THR A 34 -19.15 9.89 -17.41
CA THR A 34 -19.58 8.53 -17.08
C THR A 34 -18.47 7.49 -17.33
N ASP A 35 -17.50 7.78 -18.21
CA ASP A 35 -16.45 6.81 -18.60
C ASP A 35 -15.19 6.84 -17.71
N MET A 36 -15.06 7.84 -16.83
CA MET A 36 -13.95 7.96 -15.86
C MET A 36 -14.09 7.02 -14.65
N LYS A 37 -14.97 6.02 -14.68
CA LYS A 37 -15.15 5.06 -13.56
C LYS A 37 -14.21 3.86 -13.59
N ARG A 38 -13.40 3.70 -14.64
CA ARG A 38 -12.55 2.50 -14.83
C ARG A 38 -11.05 2.73 -14.68
N VAL A 39 -10.61 3.79 -14.03
CA VAL A 39 -9.25 3.81 -13.46
C VAL A 39 -9.33 3.10 -12.11
N SER A 40 -9.37 1.77 -12.13
CA SER A 40 -9.29 0.94 -10.93
C SER A 40 -8.03 1.33 -10.18
N SER A 41 -8.18 2.11 -9.11
CA SER A 41 -7.04 2.57 -8.33
C SER A 41 -6.23 1.33 -7.95
N LEU A 42 -4.93 1.30 -8.29
CA LEU A 42 -3.98 0.28 -7.82
C LEU A 42 -3.76 0.34 -6.29
N SER A 43 -4.66 1.03 -5.59
CA SER A 43 -4.66 1.31 -4.17
C SER A 43 -5.14 0.09 -3.40
N PHE A 44 -4.55 -0.10 -2.23
CA PHE A 44 -4.99 -1.11 -1.29
C PHE A 44 -6.05 -0.48 -0.37
N PRO A 45 -7.37 -0.69 -0.55
CA PRO A 45 -8.39 0.10 0.15
C PRO A 45 -8.36 -0.13 1.67
N LYS A 46 -8.81 0.88 2.44
CA LYS A 46 -8.80 0.82 3.92
C LYS A 46 -9.62 -0.35 4.48
N GLN A 47 -10.70 -0.70 3.79
CA GLN A 47 -11.61 -1.80 4.13
C GLN A 47 -10.92 -3.18 4.13
N ARG A 48 -9.81 -3.33 3.40
CA ARG A 48 -9.00 -4.56 3.35
C ARG A 48 -7.85 -4.55 4.37
N ARG A 49 -7.74 -3.53 5.22
CA ARG A 49 -6.64 -3.34 6.17
C ARG A 49 -7.13 -3.51 7.61
N LEU A 50 -6.36 -4.23 8.44
CA LEU A 50 -6.47 -4.11 9.89
C LEU A 50 -5.80 -2.80 10.31
N THR A 51 -6.55 -1.91 10.95
CA THR A 51 -6.12 -0.54 11.27
C THR A 51 -6.18 -0.22 12.76
N ARG A 52 -7.08 -0.85 13.52
CA ARG A 52 -7.29 -0.55 14.94
C ARG A 52 -6.53 -1.52 15.81
N THR A 53 -6.00 -1.05 16.94
CA THR A 53 -5.29 -1.89 17.91
C THR A 53 -6.15 -3.07 18.38
N SER A 54 -7.44 -2.83 18.66
CA SER A 54 -8.39 -3.86 19.06
C SER A 54 -8.57 -4.97 18.00
N GLU A 55 -8.50 -4.62 16.71
CA GLU A 55 -8.52 -5.63 15.65
C GLU A 55 -7.28 -6.53 15.74
N TYR A 56 -6.09 -5.94 15.89
CA TYR A 56 -4.86 -6.72 16.06
C TYR A 56 -4.88 -7.58 17.32
N ASP A 57 -5.39 -7.07 18.43
CA ASP A 57 -5.43 -7.81 19.69
C ASP A 57 -6.42 -8.98 19.63
N HIS A 58 -7.57 -8.81 18.99
CA HIS A 58 -8.49 -9.90 18.68
C HIS A 58 -7.80 -11.01 17.86
N VAL A 59 -7.10 -10.66 16.76
CA VAL A 59 -6.39 -11.67 15.95
C VAL A 59 -5.22 -12.34 16.73
N LYS A 60 -4.63 -11.66 17.71
CA LYS A 60 -3.57 -12.24 18.55
C LYS A 60 -4.13 -13.22 19.59
N GLN A 61 -5.28 -12.90 20.18
CA GLN A 61 -5.90 -13.68 21.25
C GLN A 61 -6.59 -14.93 20.71
N ASP A 62 -7.42 -14.76 19.68
CA ASP A 62 -8.34 -15.82 19.22
C ASP A 62 -7.95 -16.42 17.86
N GLY A 63 -6.87 -15.90 17.25
CA GLY A 63 -6.46 -16.32 15.92
C GLY A 63 -5.76 -17.69 15.88
N LEU A 64 -6.14 -18.50 14.90
CA LEU A 64 -5.43 -19.73 14.55
C LEU A 64 -4.07 -19.38 13.94
N VAL A 65 -3.00 -19.84 14.58
CA VAL A 65 -1.63 -19.56 14.14
C VAL A 65 -1.07 -20.66 13.23
N ARG A 66 -0.50 -20.25 12.10
CA ARG A 66 0.32 -21.05 11.19
C ARG A 66 1.71 -20.43 11.05
N ARG A 67 2.74 -21.23 11.34
CA ARG A 67 4.14 -20.78 11.37
C ARG A 67 4.89 -21.32 10.17
N GLY A 68 5.59 -20.43 9.48
CA GLY A 68 6.56 -20.71 8.43
C GLY A 68 7.93 -20.13 8.78
N LYS A 69 8.93 -20.33 7.93
CA LYS A 69 10.30 -19.87 8.15
C LYS A 69 10.40 -18.34 8.04
N LEU A 70 9.73 -17.77 7.06
CA LEU A 70 9.70 -16.35 6.71
C LEU A 70 8.54 -15.62 7.39
N LEU A 71 7.40 -16.28 7.56
CA LEU A 71 6.14 -15.67 7.99
C LEU A 71 5.50 -16.44 9.14
N MET A 72 4.80 -15.71 10.01
CA MET A 72 3.77 -16.26 10.87
C MET A 72 2.44 -15.63 10.46
N LEU A 73 1.45 -16.48 10.24
CA LEU A 73 0.09 -16.11 9.85
C LEU A 73 -0.83 -16.41 11.04
N SER A 74 -1.56 -15.42 11.54
CA SER A 74 -2.67 -15.63 12.47
C SER A 74 -3.97 -15.24 11.80
N THR A 75 -5.00 -16.08 11.90
CA THR A 75 -6.28 -15.89 11.22
C THR A 75 -7.43 -16.14 12.16
N VAL A 76 -8.40 -15.24 12.19
CA VAL A 76 -9.66 -15.43 12.93
C VAL A 76 -10.83 -15.17 11.97
N ALA A 77 -11.85 -16.01 12.05
CA ALA A 77 -13.11 -15.77 11.35
C ALA A 77 -13.92 -14.74 12.15
N VAL A 78 -14.43 -13.71 11.47
CA VAL A 78 -15.25 -12.65 12.06
C VAL A 78 -16.49 -12.52 11.21
N GLU A 79 -17.55 -13.17 11.66
CA GLU A 79 -18.84 -13.24 10.96
C GLU A 79 -19.35 -11.83 10.61
N ASN A 80 -19.94 -11.72 9.42
CA ASN A 80 -20.53 -10.47 8.91
C ASN A 80 -19.54 -9.28 8.83
N SER A 81 -18.22 -9.53 8.76
CA SER A 81 -17.22 -8.47 8.61
C SER A 81 -16.92 -8.09 7.16
N GLY A 82 -17.42 -8.90 6.22
CA GLY A 82 -17.38 -8.71 4.78
C GLY A 82 -16.05 -9.13 4.18
N LEU A 83 -15.40 -8.23 3.44
CA LEU A 83 -14.13 -8.53 2.80
C LEU A 83 -13.03 -8.81 3.83
N SER A 84 -12.26 -9.87 3.59
CA SER A 84 -11.14 -10.23 4.45
C SER A 84 -10.10 -9.11 4.55
N ARG A 85 -9.64 -8.89 5.77
CA ARG A 85 -8.76 -7.78 6.17
C ARG A 85 -7.39 -8.31 6.58
N VAL A 86 -6.33 -7.57 6.25
CA VAL A 86 -4.97 -7.97 6.61
C VAL A 86 -4.20 -6.87 7.34
N GLY A 87 -3.43 -7.27 8.33
CA GLY A 87 -2.43 -6.48 9.04
C GLY A 87 -1.03 -7.03 8.84
N PHE A 88 -0.03 -6.14 8.74
CA PHE A 88 1.37 -6.54 8.56
C PHE A 88 2.24 -6.04 9.71
N ILE A 89 2.87 -6.96 10.42
CA ILE A 89 3.80 -6.66 11.51
C ILE A 89 5.23 -6.91 11.05
N THR A 90 6.03 -5.85 11.02
CA THR A 90 7.48 -5.89 10.75
C THR A 90 8.23 -5.32 11.94
N SER A 91 8.70 -6.19 12.84
CA SER A 91 9.41 -5.77 14.06
C SER A 91 10.76 -5.10 13.76
N ARG A 92 11.33 -4.35 14.73
CA ARG A 92 12.68 -3.75 14.60
C ARG A 92 13.77 -4.81 14.36
N ARG A 93 13.58 -6.04 14.83
CA ARG A 93 14.51 -7.18 14.63
C ARG A 93 14.63 -7.63 13.17
N LEU A 94 13.68 -7.23 12.32
CA LEU A 94 13.72 -7.54 10.89
C LEU A 94 14.81 -6.75 10.14
N GLY A 95 15.25 -5.62 10.69
CA GLY A 95 16.31 -4.78 10.12
C GLY A 95 15.91 -3.32 9.98
N SER A 96 16.61 -2.61 9.08
CA SER A 96 16.44 -1.17 8.83
C SER A 96 15.00 -0.81 8.42
N ALA A 97 14.64 0.46 8.53
CA ALA A 97 13.35 0.96 8.04
C ALA A 97 13.13 0.60 6.56
N VAL A 98 14.18 0.67 5.73
CA VAL A 98 14.14 0.32 4.31
C VAL A 98 13.83 -1.17 4.12
N ALA A 99 14.53 -2.06 4.83
CA ALA A 99 14.28 -3.50 4.76
C ALA A 99 12.85 -3.85 5.18
N ARG A 100 12.36 -3.27 6.30
CA ARG A 100 11.00 -3.47 6.79
C ARG A 100 9.95 -2.99 5.79
N ASN A 101 10.15 -1.82 5.19
CA ASN A 101 9.24 -1.25 4.20
C ASN A 101 9.23 -2.07 2.92
N ARG A 102 10.39 -2.58 2.47
CA ARG A 102 10.49 -3.49 1.32
C ARG A 102 9.67 -4.75 1.54
N VAL A 103 9.81 -5.40 2.71
CA VAL A 103 9.03 -6.59 3.07
C VAL A 103 7.53 -6.26 3.11
N ARG A 104 7.12 -5.18 3.76
CA ARG A 104 5.71 -4.77 3.84
C ARG A 104 5.11 -4.50 2.46
N ARG A 105 5.84 -3.86 1.55
CA ARG A 105 5.41 -3.63 0.16
C ARG A 105 5.20 -4.94 -0.58
N ARG A 106 6.14 -5.89 -0.48
CA ARG A 106 6.03 -7.21 -1.10
C ARG A 106 4.84 -8.02 -0.56
N LEU A 107 4.66 -8.05 0.75
CA LEU A 107 3.55 -8.78 1.38
C LEU A 107 2.19 -8.17 1.03
N ARG A 108 2.09 -6.84 0.95
CA ARG A 108 0.89 -6.16 0.44
C ARG A 108 0.58 -6.56 -1.00
N GLU A 109 1.61 -6.66 -1.84
CA GLU A 109 1.44 -7.05 -3.24
C GLU A 109 0.97 -8.51 -3.38
N ILE A 110 1.55 -9.42 -2.61
CA ILE A 110 1.09 -10.82 -2.54
C ILE A 110 -0.39 -10.86 -2.15
N PHE A 111 -0.76 -10.19 -1.05
CA PHE A 111 -2.16 -10.16 -0.63
C PHE A 111 -3.09 -9.55 -1.69
N ARG A 112 -2.68 -8.46 -2.34
CA ARG A 112 -3.46 -7.81 -3.41
C ARG A 112 -3.71 -8.75 -4.58
N ARG A 113 -2.73 -9.55 -4.98
CA ARG A 113 -2.87 -10.51 -6.10
C ARG A 113 -3.84 -11.64 -5.80
N HIS A 114 -3.81 -12.15 -4.57
CA HIS A 114 -4.63 -13.30 -4.14
C HIS A 114 -5.92 -12.91 -3.41
N GLN A 115 -6.29 -11.63 -3.40
CA GLN A 115 -7.42 -11.14 -2.60
C GLN A 115 -8.80 -11.66 -3.04
N HIS A 116 -8.87 -12.20 -4.27
CA HIS A 116 -10.08 -12.78 -4.87
C HIS A 116 -10.18 -14.28 -4.58
N ASP A 117 -9.07 -14.92 -4.21
CA ASP A 117 -9.01 -16.34 -3.85
C ASP A 117 -9.24 -16.54 -2.35
N LEU A 118 -9.44 -15.46 -1.59
CA LEU A 118 -9.70 -15.52 -0.16
C LEU A 118 -11.18 -15.74 0.11
N ARG A 119 -11.47 -16.63 1.05
CA ARG A 119 -12.75 -16.67 1.74
C ARG A 119 -13.01 -15.31 2.41
N GLN A 120 -14.29 -14.93 2.48
CA GLN A 120 -14.73 -13.72 3.17
C GLN A 120 -14.69 -13.90 4.69
N ASP A 121 -14.89 -12.80 5.42
CA ASP A 121 -15.03 -12.79 6.88
C ASP A 121 -13.78 -13.24 7.65
N PHE A 122 -12.58 -13.07 7.09
CA PHE A 122 -11.34 -13.35 7.82
C PHE A 122 -10.56 -12.07 8.18
N TRP A 123 -10.11 -12.00 9.42
CA TRP A 123 -9.08 -11.05 9.84
C TRP A 123 -7.74 -11.78 9.93
N ILE A 124 -6.75 -11.24 9.22
CA ILE A 124 -5.49 -11.90 8.95
C ILE A 124 -4.35 -11.03 9.47
N MET A 125 -3.52 -11.56 10.36
CA MET A 125 -2.31 -10.89 10.82
C MET A 125 -1.08 -11.64 10.29
N ILE A 126 -0.25 -10.95 9.51
CA ILE A 126 1.01 -11.48 8.99
C ILE A 126 2.17 -10.83 9.75
N VAL A 127 2.97 -11.67 10.41
CA VAL A 127 4.21 -11.25 11.07
C VAL A 127 5.40 -11.71 10.24
N ALA A 128 6.20 -10.76 9.78
CA ALA A 128 7.45 -11.05 9.07
C ALA A 128 8.55 -11.46 10.07
N ARG A 129 9.12 -12.64 9.87
CA ARG A 129 10.27 -13.16 10.63
C ARG A 129 11.57 -12.65 10.00
N ARG A 130 12.69 -12.77 10.75
CA ARG A 130 14.01 -12.25 10.36
C ARG A 130 14.40 -12.63 8.92
N ASP A 131 14.20 -13.89 8.56
CA ASP A 131 14.56 -14.45 7.25
C ASP A 131 13.77 -13.82 6.08
N ALA A 132 12.62 -13.18 6.33
CA ALA A 132 11.86 -12.49 5.30
C ALA A 132 12.59 -11.27 4.73
N ALA A 133 13.56 -10.70 5.46
CA ALA A 133 14.29 -9.51 5.02
C ALA A 133 15.13 -9.76 3.75
N THR A 134 15.69 -10.96 3.62
CA THR A 134 16.55 -11.37 2.50
C THR A 134 15.85 -12.30 1.53
N ALA A 135 14.63 -12.76 1.84
CA ALA A 135 13.85 -13.63 0.97
C ALA A 135 13.51 -12.99 -0.38
N SER A 136 13.45 -13.83 -1.42
CA SER A 136 12.90 -13.46 -2.71
C SER A 136 11.38 -13.23 -2.61
N TYR A 137 10.82 -12.51 -3.58
CA TYR A 137 9.36 -12.32 -3.65
C TYR A 137 8.65 -13.67 -3.77
N ARG A 138 9.13 -14.55 -4.65
CA ARG A 138 8.59 -15.89 -4.86
C ARG A 138 8.59 -16.72 -3.57
N ALA A 139 9.68 -16.71 -2.80
CA ALA A 139 9.74 -17.44 -1.54
C ALA A 139 8.72 -16.93 -0.50
N LEU A 140 8.47 -15.61 -0.46
CA LEU A 140 7.43 -15.03 0.39
C LEU A 140 6.02 -15.42 -0.08
N GLU A 141 5.78 -15.42 -1.39
CA GLU A 141 4.51 -15.80 -2.00
C GLU A 141 4.20 -17.28 -1.77
N ASP A 142 5.15 -18.16 -2.06
CA ASP A 142 5.02 -19.61 -1.87
C ASP A 142 4.72 -19.96 -0.41
N GLU A 143 5.43 -19.32 0.53
CA GLU A 143 5.16 -19.55 1.94
C GLU A 143 3.81 -18.97 2.37
N TRP A 144 3.44 -17.78 1.90
CA TRP A 144 2.12 -17.21 2.20
C TRP A 144 0.99 -18.13 1.72
N LEU A 145 1.04 -18.60 0.46
CA LEU A 145 0.07 -19.54 -0.11
C LEU A 145 0.00 -20.84 0.71
N ARG A 146 1.16 -21.40 1.06
CA ARG A 146 1.23 -22.62 1.89
C ARG A 146 0.56 -22.43 3.25
N LEU A 147 0.82 -21.30 3.92
CA LEU A 147 0.20 -21.00 5.22
C LEU A 147 -1.29 -20.71 5.10
N ALA A 148 -1.71 -19.99 4.07
CA ALA A 148 -3.11 -19.68 3.79
C ALA A 148 -3.94 -20.95 3.51
N ARG A 149 -3.42 -21.89 2.69
CA ARG A 149 -4.06 -23.21 2.50
C ARG A 149 -4.20 -23.98 3.81
N ARG A 150 -3.14 -24.01 4.63
CA ARG A 150 -3.15 -24.67 5.94
C ARG A 150 -4.04 -24.00 6.99
N ALA A 151 -4.45 -22.75 6.75
CA ALA A 151 -5.42 -22.03 7.55
C ALA A 151 -6.85 -22.12 6.97
N SER A 152 -7.04 -22.79 5.83
CA SER A 152 -8.33 -22.94 5.15
C SER A 152 -9.02 -21.60 4.85
N ILE A 153 -8.23 -20.56 4.54
CA ILE A 153 -8.71 -19.21 4.21
C ILE A 153 -8.76 -18.94 2.70
N LEU A 154 -8.30 -19.88 1.87
CA LEU A 154 -8.45 -19.83 0.42
C LEU A 154 -9.71 -20.60 0.01
N LEU A 155 -10.31 -20.18 -1.12
CA LEU A 155 -11.43 -20.83 -1.78
C LEU A 155 -11.05 -22.21 -2.34
#